data_AF-A0A534SG92-F1
#
_entry.id   AF-A0A534SG92-F1
#
_cell.length_a   1.000
_cell.length_b   1.000
_cell.length_c   1.000
_cell.angle_alpha   90.00
_cell.angle_beta   90.00
_cell.angle_gamma   90.00
#
_symmetry.space_group_name_H-M   'P 1'
#
loop_
_entity.id
_entity.type
_entity.pdbx_description
1 polymer ?
#
loop_
_entity_poly.entity_id
_entity_poly.type
_entity_poly.pdbx_seq_one_letter_code
_entity_poly.pdbx_strand_id
1 'polypeptide(L)'
;MWTVRLADDAVTISPRGNVVTVDTHDVVVVDKRAAPPGEVPATVTFGITWKGRGGRRRLAAEAPAFAGRFFRQARARGTFSGSEDGFAFASDALKRARSTFAELGTEQNGLFITLATRCPRCGVP
;
A
#
# COMPACT_ATOMS: atom_id res chain seq x y z
N MET A 1 0.31 -3.41 -18.62
CA MET A 1 -0.34 -2.85 -17.40
C MET A 1 0.42 -3.41 -16.21
N TRP A 2 0.93 -2.58 -15.30
CA TRP A 2 1.82 -3.00 -14.18
C TRP A 2 1.08 -3.24 -12.85
N THR A 3 -0.24 -3.35 -12.91
CA THR A 3 -1.10 -3.41 -11.73
C THR A 3 -2.09 -4.55 -11.87
N VAL A 4 -2.32 -5.26 -10.77
CA VAL A 4 -3.34 -6.30 -10.66
C VAL A 4 -4.41 -5.87 -9.66
N ARG A 5 -5.66 -6.23 -9.94
CA ARG A 5 -6.76 -6.01 -8.99
C ARG A 5 -6.70 -7.10 -7.93
N LEU A 6 -6.72 -6.69 -6.67
CA LEU A 6 -6.89 -7.60 -5.54
C LEU A 6 -8.38 -7.81 -5.27
N ALA A 7 -8.70 -8.91 -4.58
CA ALA A 7 -10.04 -9.13 -4.07
C ALA A 7 -10.43 -8.00 -3.10
N ASP A 8 -11.70 -7.61 -3.09
CA ASP A 8 -12.17 -6.46 -2.31
C ASP A 8 -12.02 -6.70 -0.79
N ASP A 9 -12.00 -7.97 -0.35
CA ASP A 9 -11.80 -8.40 1.03
C ASP A 9 -10.33 -8.63 1.41
N ALA A 10 -9.41 -8.52 0.45
CA ALA A 10 -7.97 -8.64 0.70
C ALA A 10 -7.44 -7.53 1.64
N VAL A 11 -8.18 -6.43 1.78
CA VAL A 11 -7.82 -5.29 2.63
C VAL A 11 -8.82 -5.16 3.78
N THR A 12 -8.31 -5.21 5.01
CA THR A 12 -9.11 -4.97 6.21
C THR A 12 -8.56 -3.78 6.99
N ILE A 13 -9.46 -2.95 7.50
CA ILE A 13 -9.15 -1.77 8.29
C ILE A 13 -9.90 -1.88 9.62
N SER A 14 -9.18 -1.80 10.74
CA SER A 14 -9.83 -1.81 12.06
C SER A 14 -10.78 -0.61 12.22
N PRO A 15 -11.82 -0.67 13.07
CA PRO A 15 -12.75 0.44 13.24
C PRO A 15 -12.10 1.78 13.64
N ARG A 16 -10.97 1.74 14.36
CA ARG A 16 -10.19 2.93 14.73
C ARG A 16 -9.22 3.39 13.63
N GLY A 17 -9.10 2.64 12.54
CA GLY A 17 -8.18 2.88 11.43
C GLY A 17 -6.72 2.88 11.85
N ASN A 18 -6.37 2.15 12.92
CA ASN A 18 -5.01 2.09 13.47
C ASN A 18 -4.34 0.73 13.21
N VAL A 19 -5.07 -0.21 12.62
CA VAL A 19 -4.54 -1.45 12.08
C VAL A 19 -5.11 -1.60 10.67
N VAL A 20 -4.23 -1.83 9.71
CA VAL A 20 -4.58 -2.17 8.34
C VAL A 20 -3.86 -3.45 8.00
N THR A 21 -4.58 -4.42 7.44
CA THR A 21 -4.01 -5.66 6.95
C THR A 21 -4.34 -5.80 5.49
N VAL A 22 -3.34 -6.17 4.70
CA VAL A 22 -3.52 -6.73 3.37
C VAL A 22 -3.13 -8.19 3.43
N ASP A 23 -3.99 -9.06 2.96
CA ASP A 23 -3.76 -10.50 2.93
C ASP A 23 -4.19 -11.04 1.58
N THR A 24 -3.24 -11.63 0.86
CA THR A 24 -3.43 -12.06 -0.52
C THR A 24 -2.77 -13.40 -0.73
N HIS A 25 -3.45 -14.24 -1.50
CA HIS A 25 -3.00 -15.58 -1.81
C HIS A 25 -3.10 -15.79 -3.32
N ASP A 26 -2.04 -16.34 -3.88
CA ASP A 26 -1.95 -16.83 -5.24
C ASP A 26 -2.40 -15.82 -6.30
N VAL A 27 -2.00 -14.56 -6.13
CA VAL A 27 -2.30 -13.49 -7.09
C VAL A 27 -1.48 -13.73 -8.36
N VAL A 28 -2.19 -13.96 -9.47
CA VAL A 28 -1.57 -14.13 -10.78
C VAL A 28 -1.03 -12.79 -11.27
N VAL A 29 0.25 -12.78 -11.60
CA VAL A 29 0.96 -11.63 -12.16
C VAL A 29 1.76 -12.06 -13.39
N VAL A 30 2.24 -11.08 -14.15
CA VAL A 30 3.20 -11.29 -15.23
C VAL A 30 4.56 -10.79 -14.75
N ASP A 31 5.55 -11.69 -14.67
CA ASP A 31 6.93 -11.30 -14.43
C ASP A 31 7.63 -10.99 -15.76
N LYS A 32 8.44 -9.94 -15.77
CA LYS A 32 9.19 -9.47 -16.93
C LYS A 32 10.66 -9.79 -16.74
N ARG A 33 11.13 -10.81 -17.45
CA ARG A 33 12.54 -11.23 -17.44
C ARG A 33 13.36 -10.35 -18.38
N ALA A 34 14.57 -9.99 -17.95
CA ALA A 34 15.51 -9.23 -18.77
C ALA A 34 16.30 -10.14 -19.74
N ALA A 35 16.60 -11.38 -19.35
CA ALA A 35 17.40 -12.32 -20.13
C ALA A 35 17.03 -13.79 -19.82
N PRO A 36 16.60 -14.59 -20.83
CA PRO A 36 16.11 -14.12 -22.13
C PRO A 36 14.90 -13.19 -21.92
N PRO A 37 14.74 -12.13 -22.74
CA PRO A 37 13.64 -11.21 -22.58
C PRO A 37 12.31 -11.92 -22.83
N GLY A 38 11.37 -11.75 -21.92
CA GLY A 38 10.06 -12.38 -22.02
C GLY A 38 9.17 -12.08 -20.83
N GLU A 39 7.90 -12.46 -21.00
CA GLU A 39 6.87 -12.38 -19.97
C GLU A 39 6.51 -13.79 -19.53
N VAL A 40 6.43 -14.01 -18.21
CA VAL A 40 6.15 -15.32 -17.62
C VAL A 40 4.98 -15.20 -16.65
N PRO A 41 4.00 -16.11 -16.70
CA PRO A 41 3.02 -16.23 -15.64
C PRO A 41 3.72 -16.54 -14.32
N ALA A 42 3.42 -15.75 -13.30
CA ALA A 42 3.93 -15.94 -11.96
C ALA A 42 2.79 -15.78 -10.94
N THR A 43 3.03 -16.27 -9.74
CA THR A 43 2.09 -16.23 -8.64
C THR A 43 2.74 -15.56 -7.44
N VAL A 44 2.01 -14.66 -6.78
CA VAL A 44 2.48 -13.95 -5.59
C VAL A 44 1.50 -14.12 -4.44
N THR A 45 2.04 -14.43 -3.26
CA THR A 45 1.31 -14.47 -1.99
C THR A 45 1.99 -13.50 -1.03
N PHE A 46 1.23 -12.57 -0.46
CA PHE A 46 1.78 -11.64 0.53
C PHE A 46 0.73 -11.22 1.56
N GLY A 47 1.22 -11.05 2.78
CA GLY A 47 0.45 -10.57 3.91
C GLY A 47 1.21 -9.46 4.59
N ILE A 48 0.61 -8.29 4.76
CA ILE A 48 1.24 -7.13 5.42
C ILE A 48 0.25 -6.50 6.40
N THR A 49 0.69 -6.30 7.63
CA THR A 49 -0.03 -5.58 8.67
C THR A 49 0.70 -4.31 9.05
N TRP A 50 0.01 -3.18 8.94
CA TRP A 50 0.42 -1.89 9.52
C TRP A 50 -0.28 -1.68 10.84
N LYS A 51 0.48 -1.28 11.87
CA LYS A 51 -0.07 -0.89 13.17
C LYS A 51 0.43 0.49 13.57
N GLY A 52 -0.51 1.42 13.68
CA GLY A 52 -0.33 2.77 14.20
C GLY A 52 -0.50 2.81 15.72
N ARG A 53 0.40 3.54 16.39
CA ARG A 53 0.39 3.85 17.83
C ARG A 53 0.59 5.34 18.05
N GLY A 54 0.20 5.78 19.25
CA GLY A 54 0.22 7.19 19.64
C GLY A 54 -0.87 8.02 18.96
N GLY A 55 -0.81 9.33 19.15
CA GLY A 55 -1.71 10.27 18.48
C GLY A 55 -1.42 10.38 16.98
N ARG A 56 -2.37 10.98 16.24
CA ARG A 56 -2.17 11.36 14.84
C ARG A 56 -1.64 12.79 14.74
N ARG A 57 -0.59 13.00 13.95
CA ARG A 57 -0.02 14.31 13.64
C ARG A 57 -0.47 14.73 12.24
N ARG A 58 -0.77 16.02 12.07
CA ARG A 58 -0.92 16.62 10.74
C ARG A 58 0.46 16.76 10.11
N LEU A 59 0.66 16.15 8.96
CA LEU A 59 1.84 16.35 8.12
C LEU A 59 1.40 17.03 6.83
N ALA A 60 2.21 17.96 6.35
CA ALA A 60 2.00 18.61 5.07
C ALA A 60 3.35 18.97 4.43
N ALA A 61 3.41 18.88 3.12
CA ALA A 61 4.53 19.31 2.31
C ALA A 61 4.02 20.15 1.14
N GLU A 62 4.75 21.17 0.72
CA GLU A 62 4.39 22.02 -0.42
C GLU A 62 4.85 21.42 -1.75
N ALA A 63 5.95 20.68 -1.75
CA ALA A 63 6.48 19.98 -2.92
C ALA A 63 7.15 18.64 -2.52
N PRO A 64 6.63 17.47 -2.97
CA PRO A 64 5.32 17.30 -3.60
C PRO A 64 4.20 17.76 -2.65
N ALA A 65 3.14 18.36 -3.19
CA ALA A 65 2.04 18.84 -2.36
C ALA A 65 1.38 17.67 -1.62
N PHE A 66 1.25 17.74 -0.31
CA PHE A 66 0.67 16.66 0.47
C PHE A 66 0.12 17.22 1.77
N ALA A 67 -1.00 16.66 2.23
CA ALA A 67 -1.51 16.91 3.56
C ALA A 67 -2.24 15.68 4.08
N GLY A 68 -2.07 15.37 5.36
CA GLY A 68 -2.81 14.28 5.97
C GLY A 68 -2.60 14.15 7.47
N ARG A 69 -3.25 13.15 8.06
CA ARG A 69 -3.13 12.83 9.49
C ARG A 69 -2.56 11.43 9.65
N PHE A 70 -1.36 11.35 10.18
CA PHE A 70 -0.59 10.10 10.28
C PHE A 70 -0.26 9.76 11.73
N PHE A 71 -0.25 8.47 12.06
CA PHE A 71 0.19 8.01 13.37
C PHE A 71 1.67 8.34 13.59
N ARG A 72 2.00 8.87 14.77
CA ARG A 72 3.40 9.20 15.11
C ARG A 72 4.32 7.99 15.11
N GLN A 73 3.77 6.81 15.36
CA GLN A 73 4.51 5.56 15.39
C GLN A 73 3.74 4.51 14.59
N ALA A 74 4.12 4.31 13.34
CA ALA A 74 3.65 3.17 12.56
C ALA A 74 4.74 2.10 12.46
N ARG A 75 4.30 0.85 12.37
CA ARG A 75 5.16 -0.32 12.10
C ARG A 75 4.44 -1.21 11.10
N ALA A 76 5.18 -1.70 10.11
CA ALA A 76 4.72 -2.70 9.17
C ALA A 76 5.37 -4.05 9.50
N ARG A 77 4.63 -5.14 9.37
CA ARG A 77 5.13 -6.51 9.44
C ARG A 77 4.47 -7.29 8.34
N GLY A 78 5.22 -8.09 7.60
CA GLY A 78 4.64 -8.89 6.55
C GLY A 78 5.56 -9.97 6.04
N THR A 79 4.97 -10.84 5.24
CA THR A 79 5.61 -11.90 4.49
C THR A 79 5.28 -11.74 3.02
N PHE A 80 6.18 -12.23 2.17
CA PHE A 80 6.03 -12.20 0.73
C PHE A 80 6.66 -13.47 0.14
N SER A 81 5.98 -14.09 -0.79
CA SER A 81 6.52 -15.18 -1.60
C SER A 81 6.08 -15.03 -3.05
N GLY A 82 6.93 -15.48 -3.96
CA GLY A 82 6.64 -15.52 -5.38
C GLY A 82 7.14 -16.81 -6.00
N SER A 83 6.44 -17.29 -7.03
CA SER A 83 6.88 -18.42 -7.82
C SER A 83 6.56 -18.21 -9.30
N GLU A 84 7.49 -18.62 -10.14
CA GLU A 84 7.33 -18.78 -11.58
C GLU A 84 7.89 -20.15 -12.02
N ASP A 85 7.85 -20.45 -13.31
CA ASP A 85 8.36 -21.73 -13.82
C ASP A 85 9.85 -21.94 -13.49
N GLY A 86 10.12 -22.94 -12.65
CA GLY A 86 11.46 -23.31 -12.21
C GLY A 86 12.10 -22.42 -11.13
N PHE A 87 11.41 -21.38 -10.64
CA PHE A 87 11.95 -20.47 -9.63
C PHE A 87 10.92 -20.09 -8.57
N ALA A 88 11.34 -20.05 -7.30
CA ALA A 88 10.52 -19.57 -6.20
C ALA A 88 11.36 -18.88 -5.13
N PHE A 89 10.76 -17.93 -4.44
CA PHE A 89 11.36 -17.27 -3.28
C PHE A 89 10.30 -17.01 -2.21
N ALA A 90 10.77 -16.92 -0.96
CA ALA A 90 9.95 -16.53 0.17
C ALA A 90 10.77 -15.67 1.13
N SER A 91 10.13 -14.68 1.73
CA SER A 91 10.71 -13.86 2.79
C SER A 91 10.97 -14.69 4.05
N ASP A 92 12.07 -14.42 4.74
CA ASP A 92 12.39 -15.03 6.03
C ASP A 92 11.28 -14.81 7.08
N ALA A 93 11.22 -15.72 8.05
CA ALA A 93 10.22 -15.69 9.12
C ALA A 93 10.17 -14.33 9.85
N LEU A 94 8.95 -13.84 10.10
CA LEU A 94 8.60 -12.56 10.74
C LEU A 94 9.40 -12.22 12.01
N LYS A 95 9.93 -13.22 12.73
CA LYS A 95 10.72 -13.03 13.95
C LYS A 95 12.03 -12.27 13.71
N ARG A 96 12.60 -12.34 12.49
CA ARG A 96 13.85 -11.65 12.15
C ARG A 96 13.61 -10.30 11.45
N ALA A 97 12.45 -10.12 10.83
CA ALA A 97 12.12 -8.90 10.09
C ALA A 97 11.89 -7.71 11.04
N ARG A 98 12.56 -6.59 10.74
CA ARG A 98 12.38 -5.31 11.46
C ARG A 98 11.80 -4.27 10.50
N SER A 99 10.82 -3.50 10.99
CA SER A 99 10.27 -2.36 10.25
C SER A 99 11.27 -1.21 10.30
N THR A 100 11.86 -0.86 9.15
CA THR A 100 12.74 0.32 9.01
C THR A 100 11.92 1.60 8.98
N PHE A 101 10.85 1.60 8.20
CA PHE A 101 9.90 2.69 8.08
C PHE A 101 8.49 2.12 7.88
N ALA A 102 7.50 2.85 8.34
CA ALA A 102 6.10 2.64 7.99
C ALA A 102 5.37 3.95 8.24
N GLU A 103 4.37 4.23 7.40
CA GLU A 103 3.43 5.32 7.60
C GLU A 103 2.02 4.73 7.54
N LEU A 104 1.16 5.21 8.44
CA LEU A 104 -0.26 4.84 8.46
C LEU A 104 -1.06 6.08 8.84
N GLY A 105 -2.10 6.37 8.08
CA GLY A 105 -2.93 7.54 8.30
C GLY A 105 -3.94 7.74 7.19
N THR A 106 -4.53 8.93 7.18
CA THR A 106 -5.44 9.37 6.14
C THR A 106 -4.82 10.56 5.44
N GLU A 107 -4.53 10.41 4.16
CA GLU A 107 -4.18 11.52 3.28
C GLU A 107 -5.45 12.31 2.92
N GLN A 108 -5.31 13.62 2.82
CA GLN A 108 -6.30 14.51 2.27
C GLN A 108 -5.91 14.81 0.82
N ASN A 109 -6.34 13.96 -0.11
CA ASN A 109 -6.19 14.24 -1.54
C ASN A 109 -7.16 15.36 -1.93
N GLY A 110 -6.65 16.59 -2.09
CA GLY A 110 -7.49 17.75 -2.39
C GLY A 110 -6.79 19.04 -2.85
N LEU A 111 -5.46 19.16 -2.76
CA LEU A 111 -4.73 20.29 -3.33
C LEU A 111 -4.32 20.08 -4.80
N PHE A 112 -4.53 18.88 -5.35
CA PHE A 112 -4.17 18.53 -6.73
C PHE A 112 -5.32 18.66 -7.75
N ILE A 113 -6.51 19.04 -7.31
CA ILE A 113 -7.68 19.21 -8.20
C ILE A 113 -8.18 20.66 -8.10
N THR A 114 -7.30 21.65 -8.17
CA THR A 114 -7.74 23.06 -8.33
C THR A 114 -8.28 23.33 -9.74
N LEU A 115 -8.17 22.39 -10.68
CA LEU A 115 -8.73 22.51 -12.02
C LEU A 115 -10.03 21.72 -12.28
N ALA A 116 -10.44 20.78 -11.42
CA ALA A 116 -11.71 20.04 -11.60
C ALA A 116 -12.82 20.39 -10.60
N THR A 117 -12.57 21.25 -9.60
CA THR A 117 -13.65 21.87 -8.79
C THR A 117 -14.00 23.26 -9.28
N ARG A 118 -14.38 23.39 -10.57
CA ARG A 118 -15.40 24.37 -10.93
C ARG A 118 -16.75 23.67 -10.82
N CYS A 119 -17.31 23.67 -9.62
CA CYS A 119 -18.73 23.42 -9.42
C CYS A 119 -19.47 24.73 -9.75
N PRO A 120 -20.13 24.88 -10.92
CA PRO A 120 -20.77 26.16 -11.29
C PRO A 120 -22.01 26.46 -10.44
N ARG A 121 -22.46 25.50 -9.62
CA ARG A 121 -23.66 25.58 -8.78
C ARG A 121 -23.38 25.64 -7.28
N CYS A 122 -22.12 25.59 -6.89
CA CYS A 122 -21.75 25.78 -5.50
C CYS A 122 -21.56 27.28 -5.32
N GLY A 123 -22.65 27.96 -4.96
CA GLY A 123 -22.64 29.40 -4.68
C GLY A 123 -21.62 29.78 -3.60
N VAL A 124 -21.18 31.03 -3.62
CA VAL A 124 -20.28 31.65 -2.63
C VAL A 124 -21.13 32.36 -1.56
N PRO A 125 -20.67 32.55 -0.30
CA PRO A 125 -19.61 31.88 0.48
C PRO A 125 -20.13 31.02 1.64
#